data_AF-A0A5S9IMF5-F1
#
_entry.id   AF-A0A5S9IMF5-F1
#
_cell.length_a   1.000
_cell.length_b   1.000
_cell.length_c   1.000
_cell.angle_alpha   90.00
_cell.angle_beta   90.00
_cell.angle_gamma   90.00
#
_symmetry.space_group_name_H-M   'P 1'
#
loop_
_entity.id
_entity.type
_entity.pdbx_description
1 polymer ?
#
loop_
_entity_poly.entity_id
_entity_poly.type
_entity_poly.pdbx_seq_one_letter_code
_entity_poly.pdbx_strand_id
1 'polypeptide(L)'
;MRSKKNSRKIVVDDIEYRWRAKGGPGSISVGIWPANDIGPYMMAIFGYDETFVRRPDGYITSNGDQIVITNKIVKRVIDCARQKYGYDPNTKGKQLCLSGDEVEWRDAVRSSSNYL
;
A
#
# COMPACT_ATOMS: atom_id res chain seq x y z
N MET A 1 -9.31 -9.21 7.78
CA MET A 1 -8.78 -10.14 8.82
C MET A 1 -7.27 -10.02 8.86
N ARG A 2 -6.69 -9.67 10.03
CA ARG A 2 -5.24 -9.52 10.27
C ARG A 2 -4.56 -10.89 10.30
N SER A 3 -4.43 -11.52 9.14
CA SER A 3 -3.82 -12.85 9.04
C SER A 3 -2.33 -12.74 8.76
N LYS A 4 -1.52 -13.49 9.54
CA LYS A 4 -0.06 -13.58 9.35
C LYS A 4 0.32 -14.26 8.03
N LYS A 5 -0.55 -15.12 7.49
CA LYS A 5 -0.30 -15.87 6.23
C LYS A 5 -0.07 -14.88 5.08
N ASN A 6 0.99 -15.05 4.29
CA ASN A 6 1.32 -14.18 3.15
C ASN A 6 1.43 -12.68 3.49
N SER A 7 1.65 -12.33 4.77
CA SER A 7 2.00 -10.96 5.17
C SER A 7 3.52 -10.81 5.12
N ARG A 8 3.97 -9.61 4.79
CA ARG A 8 5.37 -9.20 4.88
C ARG A 8 5.60 -8.47 6.20
N LYS A 9 6.86 -8.39 6.63
CA LYS A 9 7.27 -7.69 7.84
C LYS A 9 8.10 -6.47 7.51
N ILE A 10 8.04 -5.47 8.37
CA ILE A 10 8.93 -4.31 8.39
C ILE A 10 9.07 -3.83 9.84
N VAL A 11 10.23 -3.31 10.20
CA VAL A 11 10.44 -2.61 11.47
C VAL A 11 10.58 -1.13 11.16
N VAL A 12 9.81 -0.28 11.85
CA VAL A 12 9.85 1.18 11.71
C VAL A 12 9.89 1.79 13.11
N ASP A 13 11.02 2.43 13.43
CA ASP A 13 11.32 3.02 14.74
C ASP A 13 11.06 2.00 15.87
N ASP A 14 11.76 0.87 15.80
CA ASP A 14 11.69 -0.27 16.74
C ASP A 14 10.33 -0.97 16.88
N ILE A 15 9.35 -0.60 16.07
CA ILE A 15 8.02 -1.22 16.08
C ILE A 15 7.89 -2.16 14.87
N GLU A 16 7.60 -3.44 15.14
CA GLU A 16 7.34 -4.43 14.09
C GLU A 16 5.92 -4.24 13.54
N TYR A 17 5.83 -4.09 12.22
CA TYR A 17 4.59 -4.06 11.46
C TYR A 17 4.50 -5.25 10.52
N ARG A 18 3.26 -5.63 10.23
CA ARG A 18 2.90 -6.52 9.15
C ARG A 18 2.17 -5.75 8.07
N TRP A 19 2.39 -6.15 6.83
CA TRP A 19 1.71 -5.55 5.70
C TRP A 19 1.39 -6.54 4.59
N ARG A 20 0.41 -6.20 3.77
CA ARG A 20 0.05 -6.95 2.56
C ARG A 20 -0.46 -5.99 1.51
N ALA A 21 -0.03 -6.19 0.26
CA ALA A 21 -0.59 -5.51 -0.90
C ALA A 21 -1.59 -6.41 -1.63
N LYS A 22 -2.64 -5.81 -2.21
CA LYS A 22 -3.59 -6.45 -3.10
C LYS A 22 -3.80 -5.55 -4.32
N GLY A 23 -3.42 -6.04 -5.49
CA GLY A 23 -3.73 -5.41 -6.77
C GLY A 23 -5.21 -5.58 -7.12
N GLY A 24 -5.81 -4.52 -7.65
CA GLY A 24 -7.09 -4.51 -8.32
C GLY A 24 -6.98 -3.74 -9.64
N PRO A 25 -8.05 -3.70 -10.46
CA PRO A 25 -8.07 -2.86 -11.65
C PRO A 25 -7.83 -1.39 -11.27
N GLY A 26 -6.76 -0.78 -11.76
CA GLY A 26 -6.48 0.65 -11.61
C GLY A 26 -5.85 1.06 -10.29
N SER A 27 -5.76 0.12 -9.34
CA SER A 27 -5.29 0.44 -7.99
C SER A 27 -4.58 -0.71 -7.29
N ILE A 28 -3.77 -0.36 -6.31
CA ILE A 28 -3.18 -1.30 -5.37
C ILE A 28 -3.50 -0.83 -3.96
N SER A 29 -4.10 -1.72 -3.17
CA SER A 29 -4.39 -1.46 -1.76
C SER A 29 -3.31 -2.10 -0.88
N VAL A 30 -2.87 -1.39 0.14
CA VAL A 30 -1.87 -1.84 1.10
C VAL A 30 -2.47 -1.79 2.49
N GLY A 31 -2.64 -2.98 3.07
CA GLY A 31 -3.01 -3.16 4.46
C GLY A 31 -1.79 -3.22 5.36
N ILE A 32 -1.76 -2.45 6.45
CA ILE A 32 -0.66 -2.41 7.42
C ILE A 32 -1.24 -2.49 8.84
N TRP A 33 -0.63 -3.26 9.72
CA TRP A 33 -1.02 -3.36 11.13
C TRP A 33 0.19 -3.70 12.00
N PRO A 34 0.20 -3.32 13.29
CA PRO A 34 1.30 -3.65 14.17
C PRO A 34 1.30 -5.15 14.47
N ALA A 35 2.48 -5.76 14.60
CA ALA A 35 2.62 -7.20 14.79
C ALA A 35 2.10 -7.69 16.16
N ASN A 36 1.96 -6.78 17.12
CA ASN A 36 1.32 -7.01 18.43
C ASN A 36 -0.23 -7.02 18.35
N ASP A 37 -0.81 -6.70 17.19
CA ASP A 37 -2.25 -6.62 16.94
C ASP A 37 -3.04 -5.64 17.83
N ILE A 38 -2.38 -4.71 18.54
CA ILE A 38 -3.03 -3.73 19.42
C ILE A 38 -3.55 -2.53 18.63
N GLY A 39 -2.64 -1.85 17.91
CA GLY A 39 -2.95 -0.60 17.23
C GLY A 39 -3.93 -0.74 16.06
N PRO A 40 -4.37 0.40 15.48
CA PRO A 40 -5.32 0.39 14.39
C PRO A 40 -4.75 -0.22 13.11
N TYR A 41 -5.65 -0.73 12.28
CA TYR A 41 -5.30 -1.18 10.93
C TYR A 41 -5.26 0.03 10.00
N MET A 42 -4.22 0.13 9.17
CA MET A 42 -4.08 1.15 8.14
C MET A 42 -4.36 0.54 6.77
N MET A 43 -5.13 1.24 5.95
CA MET A 43 -5.34 0.93 4.54
C MET A 43 -4.86 2.12 3.71
N ALA A 44 -3.90 1.91 2.82
CA ALA A 44 -3.54 2.89 1.80
C ALA A 44 -3.97 2.39 0.42
N ILE A 45 -4.47 3.27 -0.45
CA ILE A 45 -4.89 2.92 -1.82
C ILE A 45 -4.13 3.80 -2.80
N PHE A 46 -3.34 3.18 -3.67
CA PHE A 46 -2.56 3.87 -4.71
C PHE A 46 -3.19 3.61 -6.08
N GLY A 47 -3.64 4.66 -6.76
CA GLY A 47 -4.13 4.58 -8.13
C GLY A 47 -2.98 4.59 -9.14
N TYR A 48 -3.08 3.86 -10.25
CA TYR A 48 -2.13 3.89 -11.36
C TYR A 48 -2.81 4.00 -12.73
N ASP A 49 -3.97 4.65 -12.75
CA ASP A 49 -4.81 4.84 -13.94
C ASP A 49 -4.09 5.57 -15.08
N GLU A 50 -3.02 6.32 -14.81
CA GLU A 50 -2.18 6.96 -15.83
C GLU A 50 -1.59 5.97 -16.85
N THR A 51 -1.54 4.68 -16.50
CA THR A 51 -1.00 3.61 -17.35
C THR A 51 -2.08 2.89 -18.15
N PHE A 52 -3.33 3.33 -18.08
CA PHE A 52 -4.44 2.65 -18.73
C PHE A 52 -4.48 2.96 -20.23
N VAL A 53 -4.39 1.91 -21.03
CA VAL A 53 -4.57 1.95 -22.48
C VAL A 53 -5.91 1.36 -22.85
N ARG A 54 -6.61 2.09 -23.72
CA ARG A 54 -7.84 1.61 -24.33
C ARG A 54 -7.49 0.57 -25.38
N ARG A 55 -7.99 -0.66 -25.19
CA ARG A 55 -7.84 -1.74 -26.16
C ARG A 55 -8.78 -1.52 -27.36
N PRO A 56 -8.47 -2.09 -28.54
CA PRO A 56 -9.31 -2.00 -29.73
C PRO A 56 -10.74 -2.56 -29.54
N ASP A 57 -10.91 -3.47 -28.58
CA ASP A 57 -12.19 -4.09 -28.21
C ASP A 57 -13.05 -3.23 -27.26
N GLY A 58 -12.59 -2.02 -26.91
CA GLY A 58 -13.29 -1.08 -26.04
C GLY A 58 -13.03 -1.27 -24.55
N TYR A 59 -12.30 -2.31 -24.12
CA TYR A 59 -11.89 -2.50 -22.73
C TYR A 59 -10.70 -1.60 -22.37
N ILE A 60 -10.55 -1.28 -21.08
CA ILE A 60 -9.39 -0.53 -20.58
C ILE A 60 -8.51 -1.46 -19.76
N THR A 61 -7.21 -1.48 -20.06
CA THR A 61 -6.22 -2.32 -19.36
C THR A 61 -5.02 -1.47 -18.97
N SER A 62 -4.32 -1.80 -17.88
CA SER A 62 -3.02 -1.15 -17.64
C SER A 62 -2.01 -1.64 -18.69
N ASN A 63 -1.10 -0.77 -19.12
CA ASN A 63 -0.08 -1.04 -20.14
C ASN A 63 1.05 -1.96 -19.63
N GLY A 64 0.70 -2.99 -18.84
CA GLY A 64 1.66 -3.90 -18.22
C GLY A 64 2.39 -3.33 -17.01
N ASP A 65 2.20 -2.06 -16.67
CA ASP A 65 2.77 -1.44 -15.47
C ASP A 65 1.98 -1.88 -14.24
N GLN A 66 2.64 -2.60 -13.34
CA GLN A 66 2.17 -2.79 -11.97
C GLN A 66 3.10 -2.08 -11.00
N ILE A 67 2.53 -1.30 -10.07
CA ILE A 67 3.30 -0.74 -8.96
C ILE A 67 3.75 -1.90 -8.05
N VAL A 68 5.05 -1.98 -7.80
CA VAL A 68 5.61 -2.86 -6.78
C VAL A 68 5.62 -2.12 -5.45
N ILE A 69 4.84 -2.62 -4.49
CA ILE A 69 4.87 -2.09 -3.12
C ILE A 69 6.16 -2.56 -2.45
N THR A 70 6.99 -1.60 -2.03
CA THR A 70 8.25 -1.81 -1.34
C THR A 70 8.14 -1.43 0.14
N ASN A 71 9.10 -1.89 0.96
CA ASN A 71 9.20 -1.46 2.35
C ASN A 71 9.35 0.06 2.49
N LYS A 72 9.94 0.74 1.49
CA LYS A 72 10.05 2.21 1.45
C LYS A 72 8.67 2.88 1.42
N ILE A 73 7.77 2.41 0.55
CA ILE A 73 6.40 2.92 0.45
C ILE A 73 5.64 2.62 1.75
N VAL A 74 5.77 1.40 2.28
CA VAL A 74 5.11 1.00 3.54
C VAL A 74 5.56 1.89 4.70
N LYS A 75 6.86 2.19 4.81
CA LYS A 75 7.38 3.14 5.81
C LYS A 75 6.73 4.51 5.66
N ARG A 76 6.65 5.04 4.43
CA ARG A 76 6.02 6.35 4.20
C ARG A 76 4.53 6.40 4.57
N VAL A 77 3.79 5.31 4.36
CA VAL A 77 2.40 5.20 4.84
C VAL A 77 2.34 5.29 6.37
N ILE A 78 3.23 4.57 7.06
CA ILE A 78 3.31 4.60 8.54
C ILE A 78 3.68 6.01 9.03
N ASP A 79 4.69 6.63 8.43
CA ASP A 79 5.13 7.98 8.79
C ASP A 79 4.00 9.01 8.56
N CYS A 80 3.30 8.93 7.42
CA CYS A 80 2.16 9.78 7.11
C CYS A 80 1.02 9.59 8.12
N ALA A 81 0.70 8.34 8.46
CA ALA A 81 -0.30 8.01 9.49
C ALA A 81 0.03 8.64 10.85
N ARG A 82 1.29 8.56 11.28
CA ARG A 82 1.77 9.13 12.55
C ARG A 82 1.73 10.66 12.53
N GLN A 83 2.25 11.27 11.47
CA GLN A 83 2.40 12.73 11.38
C GLN A 83 1.07 13.46 11.17
N LYS A 84 0.18 12.92 10.31
CA LYS A 84 -1.07 13.61 9.94
C LYS A 84 -2.26 13.20 10.78
N TYR A 85 -2.30 11.96 11.30
CA TYR A 85 -3.48 11.41 11.97
C TYR A 85 -3.22 10.98 13.41
N GLY A 86 -2.01 11.23 13.94
CA GLY A 86 -1.66 10.85 15.31
C GLY A 86 -1.72 9.33 15.54
N TYR A 87 -1.41 8.54 14.52
CA TYR A 87 -1.44 7.07 14.62
C TYR A 87 -0.49 6.56 15.71
N ASP A 88 -1.01 5.73 16.61
CA ASP A 88 -0.25 5.02 17.64
C ASP A 88 -0.42 3.49 17.49
N PRO A 89 0.65 2.72 17.23
CA PRO A 89 0.59 1.26 17.12
C PRO A 89 0.29 0.53 18.44
N ASN A 90 0.36 1.21 19.58
CA ASN A 90 0.16 0.63 20.91
C ASN A 90 -1.20 1.02 21.52
N THR A 91 -1.99 1.85 20.84
CA THR A 91 -3.31 2.29 21.31
C THR A 91 -4.40 1.77 20.40
N LYS A 92 -5.47 1.21 20.97
CA LYS A 92 -6.63 0.76 20.18
C LYS A 92 -7.30 1.95 19.49
N GLY A 93 -7.78 1.73 18.27
CA GLY A 93 -8.50 2.77 17.53
C GLY A 93 -9.22 2.23 16.31
N LYS A 94 -9.93 3.11 15.61
CA LYS A 94 -10.64 2.79 14.37
C LYS A 94 -9.65 2.61 13.22
N GLN A 95 -10.03 1.81 12.23
CA GLN A 95 -9.26 1.68 10.99
C GLN A 95 -8.98 3.07 10.38
N LEU A 96 -7.75 3.27 9.93
CA LEU A 96 -7.32 4.46 9.23
C LEU A 96 -7.24 4.16 7.73
N CYS A 97 -7.88 4.99 6.92
CA CYS A 97 -7.79 4.92 5.46
C CYS A 97 -7.03 6.14 4.96
N LEU A 98 -5.92 5.91 4.25
CA LEU A 98 -5.08 6.93 3.64
C LEU A 98 -5.26 6.90 2.12
N SER A 99 -5.34 8.07 1.50
CA SER A 99 -5.21 8.18 0.04
C SER A 99 -3.74 8.02 -0.35
N GLY A 100 -3.51 7.36 -1.49
CA GLY A 100 -2.18 7.29 -2.09
C GLY A 100 -1.60 8.66 -2.40
N ASP A 101 -2.44 9.67 -2.66
CA ASP A 101 -2.00 11.04 -2.94
C ASP A 101 -1.36 11.73 -1.71
N GLU A 102 -1.64 11.21 -0.51
CA GLU A 102 -1.11 11.76 0.74
C GLU A 102 0.28 11.23 1.08
N VAL A 103 0.75 10.25 0.30
CA VAL A 103 2.00 9.53 0.47
C VAL A 103 2.84 9.77 -0.78
N GLU A 104 4.06 10.26 -0.65
CA GLU A 104 4.97 10.31 -1.80
C GLU A 104 5.30 8.89 -2.26
N TRP A 105 4.81 8.47 -3.43
CA TRP A 105 5.05 7.13 -3.99
C TRP A 105 5.49 7.16 -5.46
N ARG A 106 5.81 8.34 -6.01
CA ARG A 106 6.21 8.52 -7.41
C ARG A 106 7.50 7.78 -7.80
N ASP A 107 8.35 7.47 -6.83
CA ASP A 107 9.57 6.66 -6.99
C ASP A 107 9.31 5.15 -6.83
N ALA A 108 8.04 4.72 -6.77
CA ALA A 108 7.70 3.31 -6.70
C ALA A 108 8.23 2.58 -7.92
N VAL A 109 8.85 1.42 -7.68
CA VAL A 109 9.31 0.54 -8.74
C VAL A 109 8.10 0.07 -9.55
N ARG A 110 8.15 0.28 -10.86
CA ARG A 110 7.16 -0.24 -11.80
C ARG A 110 7.70 -1.55 -12.37
N SER A 111 6.92 -2.60 -12.30
CA SER A 111 7.18 -3.81 -13.06
C SER A 111 6.63 -3.59 -14.46
N SER A 112 7.46 -3.19 -15.42
CA SER A 112 7.08 -3.23 -16.83
C SER A 112 7.19 -4.67 -17.32
N SER A 113 6.11 -5.20 -17.89
CA SER A 113 6.19 -6.44 -18.67
C SER A 113 6.94 -6.15 -19.97
N ASN A 114 8.27 -6.30 -19.95
CA ASN A 114 9.04 -6.50 -21.18
C ASN A 114 8.75 -7.93 -21.66
N TYR A 115 7.63 -8.12 -22.36
CA TYR A 115 7.49 -9.29 -23.22
C TYR A 115 8.40 -9.05 -24.43
N LEU A 116 9.53 -9.76 -24.44
CA LEU A 116 10.32 -10.09 -25.64
C LEU A 116 9.44 -10.86 -26.63
#